data_AF-A0A7W1BSM5-F1
#
_entry.id   AF-A0A7W1BSM5-F1
#
_cell.length_a   1.000
_cell.length_b   1.000
_cell.length_c   1.000
_cell.angle_alpha   90.00
_cell.angle_beta   90.00
_cell.angle_gamma   90.00
#
_symmetry.space_group_name_H-M   'P 1'
#
loop_
_entity.id
_entity.type
_entity.pdbx_description
1 polymer ?
#
loop_
_entity_poly.entity_id
_entity_poly.type
_entity_poly.pdbx_seq_one_letter_code
_entity_poly.pdbx_strand_id
1 'polypeptide(L)' 'MRRPRVEILYFDGCPNHEAARALVERVAAELQVEPEIDLVEVPDADAAAQLRFLGSPT' A
#
# COMPACT_ATOMS: atom_id res chain seq x y z
N MET A 1 16.82 -14.00 -5.60
CA MET A 1 16.12 -13.59 -4.36
C MET A 1 14.72 -13.17 -4.76
N ARG A 2 13.67 -13.50 -3.98
CA ARG A 2 12.30 -13.10 -4.32
C ARG A 2 12.10 -11.63 -3.94
N ARG A 3 11.56 -10.82 -4.85
CA ARG A 3 11.24 -9.42 -4.56
C ARG A 3 10.13 -9.36 -3.50
N PRO A 4 10.24 -8.51 -2.47
CA PRO A 4 9.16 -8.32 -1.51
C PRO A 4 7.98 -7.65 -2.23
N ARG A 5 6.77 -8.15 -1.99
CA ARG A 5 5.54 -7.51 -2.48
C ARG A 5 4.94 -6.66 -1.36
N VAL A 6 4.55 -5.44 -1.70
CA VAL A 6 3.91 -4.49 -0.79
C VAL A 6 2.62 -4.00 -1.44
N GLU A 7 1.49 -4.30 -0.82
CA GLU A 7 0.18 -3.81 -1.24
C GLU A 7 -0.20 -2.66 -0.31
N ILE A 8 -0.50 -1.49 -0.87
CA ILE A 8 -0.96 -0.32 -0.12
C ILE A 8 -2.44 -0.14 -0.39
N LEU A 9 -3.27 -0.36 0.62
CA LEU A 9 -4.72 -0.27 0.51
C LEU A 9 -5.17 1.15 0.84
N TYR A 10 -6.02 1.72 -0.01
CA TYR A 10 -6.52 3.07 0.19
C TYR A 10 -7.95 3.25 -0.31
N PHE A 11 -8.70 4.22 0.22
CA PHE A 11 -9.96 4.66 -0.37
C PHE A 11 -9.75 5.91 -1.25
N ASP A 12 -10.66 6.18 -2.19
CA ASP A 12 -10.60 7.37 -3.04
C ASP A 12 -10.65 8.68 -2.22
N GLY A 13 -9.66 9.55 -2.44
CA GLY A 13 -9.48 10.76 -1.66
C GLY A 13 -8.70 10.58 -0.34
N CYS A 14 -8.08 9.42 -0.09
CA CYS A 14 -7.16 9.27 1.03
C CYS A 14 -5.98 10.27 0.89
N PRO A 15 -5.78 11.20 1.82
CA PRO A 15 -4.76 12.25 1.67
C PRO A 15 -3.33 11.71 1.77
N ASN A 16 -3.15 10.49 2.28
CA ASN A 16 -1.84 9.97 2.69
C ASN A 16 -1.36 8.76 1.87
N HIS A 17 -2.12 8.27 0.88
CA HIS A 17 -1.73 7.05 0.15
C HIS A 17 -0.44 7.24 -0.66
N GLU A 18 -0.26 8.40 -1.30
CA GLU A 18 1.00 8.73 -2.00
C GLU A 18 2.18 8.86 -1.03
N ALA A 19 1.95 9.44 0.16
CA ALA A 19 2.98 9.55 1.19
C ALA A 19 3.40 8.16 1.73
N ALA A 20 2.45 7.23 1.85
CA ALA A 20 2.73 5.85 2.22
C ALA A 20 3.58 5.14 1.16
N ARG A 21 3.26 5.30 -0.13
CA ARG A 21 4.08 4.78 -1.24
C ARG A 21 5.51 5.32 -1.19
N ALA A 22 5.66 6.64 -1.05
CA ALA A 22 6.98 7.26 -0.98
C ALA A 22 7.81 6.78 0.23
N LEU A 23 7.17 6.45 1.35
CA LEU A 23 7.81 5.84 2.51
C LEU A 23 8.33 4.42 2.19
N VAL A 24 7.52 3.58 1.53
CA VAL A 24 7.92 2.23 1.11
C VAL A 24 9.12 2.29 0.16
N GLU A 25 9.07 3.16 -0.85
CA GLU A 25 10.16 3.36 -1.81
C GLU A 25 11.46 3.81 -1.11
N ARG A 26 11.37 4.74 -0.17
CA ARG A 26 12.53 5.21 0.61
C ARG A 26 13.16 4.10 1.44
N VAL A 27 12.37 3.35 2.21
CA VAL A 27 12.86 2.25 3.07
C VAL A 27 13.45 1.13 2.21
N ALA A 28 12.84 0.82 1.06
CA ALA A 28 13.37 -0.16 0.14
C ALA A 28 14.77 0.23 -0.39
N ALA A 29 14.97 1.50 -0.73
CA ALA A 29 16.27 2.02 -1.15
C ALA A 29 17.32 1.92 -0.03
N GLU A 30 16.95 2.27 1.20
CA GLU A 30 17.82 2.15 2.38
C GLU A 30 18.23 0.69 2.66
N LEU A 31 17.31 -0.26 2.43
CA LEU A 31 17.54 -1.69 2.60
C LEU A 31 18.18 -2.38 1.38
N GLN A 32 18.40 -1.64 0.29
CA GLN A 32 18.91 -2.15 -0.99
C GLN A 32 18.08 -3.33 -1.54
N VAL A 33 16.75 -3.22 -1.44
CA VAL A 33 15.79 -4.19 -2.00
C VAL A 33 14.92 -3.54 -3.07
N GLU A 34 14.51 -4.33 -4.06
CA GLU A 34 13.56 -3.90 -5.09
C GLU A 34 12.17 -4.50 -4.81
N PRO A 35 11.22 -3.71 -4.28
CA PRO A 35 9.87 -4.19 -4.00
C PRO A 35 8.98 -4.14 -5.25
N GLU A 36 7.98 -5.00 -5.27
CA GLU A 36 6.82 -4.89 -6.15
C GLU A 36 5.71 -4.18 -5.36
N ILE A 37 5.42 -2.92 -5.70
CA ILE A 37 4.45 -2.09 -4.99
C ILE A 37 3.16 -2.00 -5.79
N ASP A 38 2.05 -2.45 -5.20
CA ASP A 38 0.71 -2.33 -5.75
C ASP A 38 -0.11 -1.32 -4.94
N LEU A 39 -0.71 -0.34 -5.60
CA LEU A 39 -1.74 0.51 -5.01
C LEU A 39 -3.10 -0.16 -5.21
N VAL A 40 -3.80 -0.46 -4.12
CA VAL A 40 -5.08 -1.18 -4.14
C VAL A 40 -6.17 -0.25 -3.62
N GLU A 41 -7.03 0.22 -4.52
CA GLU A 41 -8.20 1.00 -4.15
C GLU A 41 -9.25 0.09 -3.49
N VAL A 42 -9.80 0.54 -2.37
CA VAL A 42 -10.89 -0.08 -1.61
C VAL A 42 -12.13 0.80 -1.77
N PRO A 43 -12.99 0.52 -2.76
CA PRO A 43 -14.05 1.45 -3.18
C PRO A 43 -15.26 1.47 -2.23
N ASP A 44 -15.48 0.39 -1.47
CA ASP A 44 -16.66 0.24 -0.63
C ASP A 44 -16.42 -0.67 0.60
N ALA A 45 -17.45 -0.77 1.43
CA ALA A 45 -17.42 -1.54 2.67
C ALA A 45 -17.31 -3.06 2.43
N ASP A 46 -17.85 -3.57 1.32
CA ASP A 46 -17.79 -5.00 0.99
C ASP A 46 -16.34 -5.39 0.60
N ALA A 47 -15.70 -4.57 -0.23
CA ALA A 47 -14.27 -4.69 -0.55
C ALA A 47 -13.42 -4.57 0.72
N ALA A 48 -13.74 -3.63 1.62
CA ALA A 48 -13.03 -3.47 2.88
C ALA A 48 -13.09 -4.72 3.76
N ALA A 49 -14.26 -5.35 3.86
CA ALA A 49 -14.45 -6.59 4.62
C ALA A 49 -13.67 -7.76 4.02
N GLN A 50 -13.70 -7.92 2.68
CA GLN A 50 -12.97 -8.97 1.97
C GLN A 50 -11.45 -8.84 2.14
N LEU A 51 -10.94 -7.60 2.07
CA LEU A 51 -9.52 -7.29 2.21
C LEU A 51 -9.05 -7.22 3.67
N ARG A 52 -9.97 -7.32 4.64
CA ARG A 52 -9.71 -7.06 6.07
C ARG A 52 -9.06 -5.68 6.29
N PHE A 53 -9.52 -4.71 5.52
CA PHE A 53 -9.05 -3.34 5.52
C PHE A 53 -9.62 -2.58 6.73
N LEU A 54 -8.73 -2.16 7.65
CA LEU A 54 -9.12 -1.47 8.88
C LEU A 54 -9.01 0.06 8.78
N GLY A 55 -8.34 0.58 7.75
CA GLY A 55 -8.19 2.02 7.57
C GLY A 55 -7.18 2.39 6.49
N SER A 56 -7.29 3.61 5.99
CA SER A 56 -6.46 4.12 4.90
C SER A 56 -5.37 5.08 5.39
N PRO A 57 -4.14 5.00 4.87
CA PRO A 57 -3.56 3.85 4.17
C PRO A 57 -3.23 2.72 5.15
N THR A 58 -3.29 1.47 4.69
CA THR A 58 -2.72 0.27 5.37
C THR A 58 -1.69 -0.38 4.47
#